data_AF-A0A954LV46-F1
#
_entry.id   AF-A0A954LV46-F1
#
_cell.length_a   1.000
_cell.length_b   1.000
_cell.length_c   1.000
_cell.angle_alpha   90.00
_cell.angle_beta   90.00
_cell.angle_gamma   90.00
#
_symmetry.space_group_name_H-M   'P 1'
#
loop_
_entity.id
_entity.type
_entity.pdbx_description
1 polymer ?
#
loop_
_entity_poly.entity_id
_entity_poly.type
_entity_poly.pdbx_seq_one_letter_code
_entity_poly.pdbx_strand_id
1 'polypeptide(L)'
;MTVRREIRVDGKDNYILDAVPQSNGTYRVYARLHPPDRHGRGGHHHHLMPGGKICVSAGSEPRTAAAAMKIGKCWAQGWSQYQRTGRFPGS
;
A
#
# COMPACT_ATOMS: atom_id res chain seq x y z
N MET A 1 6.68 15.85 7.66
CA MET A 1 5.81 15.20 8.66
C MET A 1 5.19 13.94 8.05
N THR A 2 4.99 12.89 8.84
CA THR A 2 4.26 11.69 8.38
C THR A 2 2.77 12.01 8.23
N VAL A 3 2.17 11.60 7.11
CA VAL A 3 0.72 11.74 6.88
C VAL A 3 0.07 10.38 7.01
N ARG A 4 -0.87 10.24 7.93
CA ARG A 4 -1.68 9.02 8.14
C ARG A 4 -3.07 9.20 7.57
N ARG A 5 -3.60 8.15 6.92
CA ARG A 5 -4.98 8.08 6.46
C ARG A 5 -5.61 6.74 6.77
N GLU A 6 -6.81 6.79 7.30
CA GLU A 6 -7.69 5.63 7.40
C GLU A 6 -8.58 5.60 6.16
N ILE A 7 -8.68 4.44 5.53
CA ILE A 7 -9.56 4.25 4.38
C ILE A 7 -10.33 2.95 4.51
N ARG A 8 -11.52 2.94 3.91
CA ARG A 8 -12.36 1.75 3.78
C ARG A 8 -12.58 1.44 2.30
N VAL A 9 -12.26 0.23 1.89
CA VAL A 9 -12.43 -0.25 0.51
C VAL A 9 -13.68 -1.12 0.44
N ASP A 10 -14.52 -0.88 -0.57
CA ASP A 10 -15.77 -1.60 -0.84
C ASP A 10 -16.71 -1.72 0.38
N GLY A 11 -16.66 -0.77 1.31
CA GLY A 11 -17.44 -0.80 2.54
C GLY A 11 -17.10 -1.93 3.51
N LYS A 12 -16.02 -2.70 3.26
CA LYS A 12 -15.70 -3.93 4.00
C LYS A 12 -14.31 -3.90 4.64
N ASP A 13 -13.29 -3.59 3.84
CA ASP A 13 -11.90 -3.75 4.27
C ASP A 13 -11.36 -2.42 4.79
N ASN A 14 -10.86 -2.43 6.04
CA ASN A 14 -10.28 -1.25 6.67
C ASN A 14 -8.76 -1.26 6.52
N TYR A 15 -8.20 -0.09 6.23
CA TYR A 15 -6.78 0.12 6.09
C TYR A 15 -6.33 1.37 6.83
N ILE A 16 -5.08 1.33 7.31
CA ILE A 16 -4.35 2.51 7.80
C ILE A 16 -3.10 2.63 6.96
N LEU A 17 -2.96 3.76 6.27
CA LEU A 17 -1.85 4.05 5.37
C LEU A 17 -1.03 5.22 5.92
N ASP A 18 0.29 5.08 5.91
CA ASP A 18 1.24 6.15 6.24
C ASP A 18 2.05 6.55 5.01
N ALA A 19 2.16 7.86 4.76
CA ALA A 19 3.16 8.46 3.88
C ALA A 19 4.26 9.04 4.76
N VAL A 20 5.44 8.46 4.70
CA VAL A 20 6.60 8.81 5.53
C VAL A 20 7.62 9.55 4.66
N PRO A 21 7.94 10.83 4.94
CA PRO A 21 8.94 11.57 4.18
C PRO A 21 10.34 10.97 4.36
N GLN A 22 11.16 11.06 3.32
CA GLN A 22 12.56 10.65 3.30
C GLN A 22 13.47 11.89 3.16
N SER A 23 14.74 11.76 3.56
CA SER A 23 15.74 12.83 3.44
C SER A 23 16.02 13.27 2.00
N ASN A 24 15.79 12.38 1.02
CA ASN A 24 15.94 12.68 -0.41
C ASN A 24 14.72 13.37 -1.05
N GLY A 25 13.75 13.84 -0.25
CA GLY A 25 12.56 14.54 -0.74
C GLY A 25 11.46 13.64 -1.32
N THR A 26 11.63 12.31 -1.26
CA THR A 26 10.57 11.35 -1.63
C THR A 26 9.80 10.86 -0.41
N TYR A 27 8.74 10.08 -0.63
CA TYR A 27 7.93 9.48 0.42
C TYR A 27 7.91 7.95 0.30
N ARG A 28 8.01 7.25 1.43
CA ARG A 28 7.66 5.83 1.53
C ARG A 28 6.20 5.68 1.89
N VAL A 29 5.58 4.61 1.40
CA VAL A 29 4.20 4.26 1.73
C VAL A 29 4.19 3.00 2.58
N TYR A 30 3.43 3.01 3.67
CA TYR A 30 3.26 1.86 4.55
C TYR A 30 1.78 1.56 4.75
N ALA A 31 1.40 0.29 4.71
CA ALA A 31 0.15 -0.22 5.24
C ALA A 31 0.39 -0.68 6.69
N ARG A 32 -0.17 0.06 7.66
CA ARG A 32 -0.11 -0.25 9.09
C ARG A 32 -1.22 -1.19 9.53
N LEU A 33 -2.36 -1.12 8.84
CA LEU A 33 -3.48 -2.02 8.98
C LEU A 33 -3.93 -2.41 7.58
N HIS A 34 -4.16 -3.70 7.38
CA HIS A 34 -4.78 -4.28 6.20
C HIS A 34 -5.39 -5.64 6.58
N PRO A 35 -6.33 -6.18 5.80
CA PRO A 35 -6.80 -7.55 5.98
C PRO A 35 -5.65 -8.56 5.95
N PRO A 36 -5.71 -9.66 6.72
CA PRO A 36 -4.63 -10.67 6.77
C PRO A 36 -4.46 -11.33 5.40
N ASP A 37 -3.23 -11.58 4.95
CA ASP A 37 -2.98 -12.28 3.68
C ASP A 37 -3.53 -13.70 3.73
N ARG A 38 -4.53 -13.99 2.90
CA ARG A 38 -5.20 -15.31 2.84
C ARG A 38 -4.54 -16.29 1.91
N HIS A 39 -3.72 -15.79 0.98
CA HIS A 39 -3.14 -16.59 -0.10
C HIS A 39 -1.65 -16.84 0.12
N GLY A 40 -1.00 -16.03 0.95
CA GLY A 40 0.33 -16.29 1.50
C GLY A 40 1.44 -16.38 0.45
N ARG A 41 1.24 -15.74 -0.72
CA ARG A 41 2.17 -15.91 -1.86
C ARG A 41 3.43 -15.06 -1.75
N GLY A 42 3.49 -14.13 -0.79
CA GLY A 42 4.66 -13.31 -0.53
C GLY A 42 4.71 -12.02 -1.36
N GLY A 43 5.61 -11.12 -0.95
CA GLY A 43 5.65 -9.71 -1.36
C GLY A 43 5.68 -9.44 -2.86
N HIS A 44 6.21 -10.36 -3.67
CA HIS A 44 6.25 -10.23 -5.13
C HIS A 44 4.87 -10.29 -5.79
N HIS A 45 3.88 -10.89 -5.14
CA HIS A 45 2.53 -11.05 -5.71
C HIS A 45 1.56 -9.93 -5.32
N HIS A 46 1.85 -9.18 -4.26
CA HIS A 46 0.93 -8.21 -3.69
C HIS A 46 1.62 -6.91 -3.25
N HIS A 47 2.91 -6.74 -3.57
CA HIS A 47 3.71 -5.55 -3.30
C HIS A 47 3.75 -5.10 -1.84
N LEU A 48 3.59 -6.03 -0.89
CA LEU A 48 3.69 -5.77 0.54
C LEU A 48 4.96 -6.43 1.07
N MET A 49 5.89 -5.61 1.55
CA MET A 49 7.15 -6.05 2.14
C MET A 49 6.99 -6.24 3.65
N PRO A 50 7.90 -6.98 4.30
CA PRO A 50 7.96 -7.04 5.76
C PRO A 50 7.94 -5.65 6.41
N GLY A 51 7.22 -5.53 7.53
CA GLY A 51 7.01 -4.24 8.21
C GLY A 51 5.95 -3.35 7.55
N GLY A 52 5.18 -3.87 6.59
CA GLY A 52 4.05 -3.18 5.97
C GLY A 52 4.43 -2.17 4.89
N LYS A 53 5.71 -2.15 4.44
CA LYS A 53 6.14 -1.22 3.38
C LYS A 53 5.53 -1.65 2.05
N ILE A 54 4.88 -0.72 1.36
CA ILE A 54 4.38 -0.94 0.00
C ILE A 54 5.53 -0.71 -0.97
N CYS A 55 5.76 -1.69 -1.86
CA CYS A 55 6.81 -1.61 -2.88
C CYS A 55 6.41 -0.61 -3.97
N VAL A 56 7.32 0.29 -4.32
CA VAL A 56 7.18 1.24 -5.43
C VAL A 56 8.42 1.07 -6.30
N SER A 57 8.24 1.02 -7.61
CA SER A 57 9.34 0.88 -8.57
C SER A 57 10.35 2.02 -8.40
N ALA A 58 11.64 1.68 -8.47
CA ALA A 58 12.71 2.66 -8.38
C ALA A 58 12.56 3.75 -9.46
N GLY A 59 12.75 5.00 -9.08
CA GLY A 59 12.54 6.17 -9.95
C GLY A 59 11.09 6.64 -10.05
N SER A 60 10.12 5.88 -9.51
CA SER A 60 8.70 6.24 -9.44
C SER A 60 8.27 6.64 -8.03
N GLU A 61 9.22 6.92 -7.13
CA GLU A 61 8.91 7.27 -5.75
C GLU A 61 8.12 8.60 -5.67
N PRO A 62 7.03 8.65 -4.90
CA PRO A 62 6.22 9.86 -4.79
C PRO A 62 7.00 10.98 -4.11
N ARG A 63 6.97 12.19 -4.70
CA ARG A 63 7.60 13.40 -4.12
C ARG A 63 6.66 14.25 -3.27
N THR A 64 5.39 13.84 -3.14
CA THR A 64 4.41 14.49 -2.29
C THR A 64 3.65 13.47 -1.47
N ALA A 65 3.20 13.86 -0.27
CA ALA A 65 2.37 13.01 0.57
C ALA A 65 1.05 12.63 -0.13
N ALA A 66 0.47 13.53 -0.94
CA ALA A 66 -0.74 13.25 -1.71
C ALA A 66 -0.51 12.17 -2.78
N ALA A 67 0.61 12.22 -3.51
CA ALA A 67 0.98 11.18 -4.47
C ALA A 67 1.23 9.83 -3.77
N ALA A 68 1.90 9.85 -2.63
CA ALA A 68 2.11 8.67 -1.80
C ALA A 68 0.80 8.04 -1.33
N MET A 69 -0.17 8.86 -0.92
CA MET A 69 -1.51 8.39 -0.54
C MET A 69 -2.29 7.83 -1.71
N LYS A 70 -2.15 8.40 -2.92
CA LYS A 70 -2.76 7.82 -4.13
C LYS A 70 -2.24 6.42 -4.40
N ILE A 71 -0.92 6.21 -4.31
CA ILE A 71 -0.30 4.89 -4.43
C ILE A 71 -0.83 3.94 -3.36
N GLY A 72 -0.84 4.35 -2.09
CA GLY A 72 -1.36 3.52 -1.01
C GLY A 72 -2.83 3.13 -1.19
N LYS A 73 -3.66 4.04 -1.69
CA LYS A 73 -5.08 3.77 -2.00
C LYS A 73 -5.23 2.77 -3.15
N CYS A 74 -4.47 2.94 -4.24
CA CYS A 74 -4.46 1.97 -5.35
C CYS A 74 -4.00 0.59 -4.87
N TRP A 75 -2.97 0.53 -4.03
CA TRP A 75 -2.52 -0.70 -3.43
C TRP A 75 -3.61 -1.35 -2.55
N ALA A 76 -4.31 -0.58 -1.71
CA ALA A 76 -5.38 -1.11 -0.87
C ALA A 76 -6.56 -1.69 -1.68
N GLN A 77 -6.90 -1.05 -2.80
CA GLN A 77 -7.88 -1.59 -3.75
C GLN A 77 -7.40 -2.92 -4.35
N GLY A 78 -6.13 -2.97 -4.76
CA GLY A 78 -5.51 -4.18 -5.27
C GLY A 78 -5.46 -5.31 -4.22
N TRP A 79 -5.17 -4.96 -2.96
CA TRP A 79 -5.17 -5.90 -1.84
C TRP A 79 -6.57 -6.47 -1.63
N SER A 80 -7.61 -5.65 -1.55
CA SER A 80 -9.00 -6.12 -1.43
C SER A 80 -9.43 -7.03 -2.58
N GLN A 81 -8.92 -6.80 -3.80
CA GLN A 81 -9.16 -7.71 -4.94
C GLN A 81 -8.37 -9.03 -4.80
N TYR A 82 -7.09 -8.95 -4.44
CA TYR A 82 -6.24 -10.11 -4.20
C TYR A 82 -6.84 -11.02 -3.11
N GLN A 83 -7.31 -10.44 -2.01
CA GLN A 83 -7.95 -11.16 -0.92
C GLN A 83 -9.18 -11.96 -1.37
N ARG A 84 -9.90 -11.46 -2.37
CA ARG A 84 -11.07 -12.14 -2.94
C ARG A 84 -10.72 -13.18 -4.01
N THR A 85 -9.68 -12.93 -4.81
CA THR A 85 -9.45 -13.67 -6.07
C THR A 85 -8.13 -14.43 -6.13
N GLY A 86 -7.21 -14.15 -5.21
CA GLY A 86 -5.83 -14.64 -5.26
C GLY A 86 -4.95 -13.98 -6.31
N ARG A 87 -5.46 -12.95 -7.02
CA ARG A 87 -4.74 -12.21 -8.07
C ARG A 87 -4.72 -10.72 -7.77
N PHE A 88 -3.52 -10.14 -7.72
CA PHE A 88 -3.34 -8.71 -7.54
C PHE A 88 -3.43 -8.01 -8.91
N PRO A 89 -4.07 -6.84 -9.03
CA PRO A 89 -4.18 -6.16 -10.31
C PRO A 89 -2.82 -5.71 -10.84
N GLY A 90 -2.49 -6.09 -12.08
CA GLY A 90 -1.24 -5.66 -12.74
C GLY A 90 0.03 -6.36 -12.23
N SER A 91 -0.10 -7.47 -11.49
CA SER A 91 1.00 -8.38 -11.14
C SER A 91 1.36 -9.33 -12.28
#